data_AF-A0A935UZ27-F1
#
_entry.id   AF-A0A935UZ27-F1
#
_cell.length_a   1.000
_cell.length_b   1.000
_cell.length_c   1.000
_cell.angle_alpha   90.00
_cell.angle_beta   90.00
_cell.angle_gamma   90.00
#
_symmetry.space_group_name_H-M   'P 1'
#
loop_
_entity.id
_entity.type
_entity.pdbx_description
1 polymer ?
#
loop_
_entity_poly.entity_id
_entity_poly.type
_entity_poly.pdbx_seq_one_letter_code
_entity_poly.pdbx_strand_id
1 'polypeptide(L)'
;MAYIKLDSWDGETASAAVDGVTFWSEGLYYYDGAEVCGWNRGYEGSYDERHELSATVAHSADTITVSATSALNQDAGDESFGIDDVRVCLR
;
A
#
# COMPACT_ATOMS: atom_id res chain seq x y z
N MET A 1 2.77 -9.92 1.44
CA MET A 1 1.98 -8.93 2.19
C MET A 1 1.05 -8.25 1.24
N ALA A 2 -0.06 -7.72 1.72
CA ALA A 2 -0.92 -6.85 0.94
C ALA A 2 -0.68 -5.39 1.33
N TYR A 3 -0.54 -4.52 0.33
CA TYR A 3 -0.67 -3.08 0.49
C TYR A 3 -2.10 -2.70 0.15
N ILE A 4 -2.76 -1.96 1.03
CA ILE A 4 -4.14 -1.53 0.85
C ILE A 4 -4.14 -0.03 0.66
N LYS A 5 -4.52 0.44 -0.52
CA LYS A 5 -4.83 1.84 -0.75
C LYS A 5 -6.31 2.05 -0.50
N LEU A 6 -6.62 3.09 0.26
CA LEU A 6 -7.97 3.47 0.61
C LEU A 6 -8.23 4.88 0.11
N ASP A 7 -9.46 5.09 -0.33
CA ASP A 7 -10.01 6.42 -0.60
C ASP A 7 -9.40 7.11 -1.86
N SER A 8 -9.49 8.44 -1.95
CA SER A 8 -9.17 9.21 -3.15
C SER A 8 -7.73 9.69 -3.24
N TRP A 9 -6.86 8.85 -3.80
CA TRP A 9 -5.49 9.25 -4.17
C TRP A 9 -5.49 9.97 -5.52
N ASP A 10 -4.73 11.04 -5.71
CA ASP A 10 -4.65 11.81 -6.96
C ASP A 10 -3.39 11.52 -7.80
N GLY A 11 -2.62 10.52 -7.39
CA GLY A 11 -1.40 10.05 -8.06
C GLY A 11 -0.23 9.83 -7.11
N GLU A 12 -0.49 9.76 -5.81
CA GLU A 12 0.54 9.63 -4.80
C GLU A 12 1.23 8.27 -4.88
N THR A 13 2.53 8.31 -4.61
CA THR A 13 3.37 7.12 -4.66
C THR A 13 3.18 6.29 -3.40
N ALA A 14 2.66 5.08 -3.57
CA ALA A 14 2.76 4.01 -2.59
C ALA A 14 4.12 3.31 -2.72
N SER A 15 4.67 2.80 -1.62
CA SER A 15 5.96 2.07 -1.64
C SER A 15 6.07 1.03 -0.54
N ALA A 16 6.85 -0.02 -0.83
CA ALA A 16 7.18 -1.08 0.10
C ALA A 16 8.67 -1.41 0.05
N ALA A 17 9.27 -1.59 1.23
CA ALA A 17 10.68 -1.88 1.38
C ALA A 17 10.96 -2.98 2.41
N VAL A 18 12.09 -3.66 2.22
CA VAL A 18 12.66 -4.60 3.19
C VAL A 18 14.08 -4.14 3.51
N ASP A 19 14.39 -3.99 4.80
CA ASP A 19 15.65 -3.46 5.30
C ASP A 19 16.08 -2.13 4.64
N GLY A 20 15.09 -1.27 4.37
CA GLY A 20 15.28 0.03 3.72
C GLY A 20 15.47 -0.03 2.20
N VAL A 21 15.47 -1.22 1.58
CA VAL A 21 15.53 -1.37 0.12
C VAL A 21 14.13 -1.50 -0.45
N THR A 22 13.70 -0.50 -1.21
CA THR A 22 12.41 -0.49 -1.90
C THR A 22 12.38 -1.59 -2.97
N PHE A 23 11.36 -2.46 -2.89
CA PHE A 23 11.15 -3.54 -3.86
C PHE A 23 9.88 -3.35 -4.69
N TRP A 24 8.97 -2.46 -4.26
CA TRP A 24 7.79 -2.05 -4.99
C TRP A 24 7.49 -0.58 -4.74
N SER A 25 7.09 0.13 -5.80
CA SER A 25 6.69 1.53 -5.79
C SER A 25 5.79 1.81 -6.98
N GLU A 26 4.67 2.48 -6.74
CA GLU A 26 3.62 2.69 -7.74
C GLU A 26 2.84 3.97 -7.42
N GLY A 27 2.45 4.75 -8.43
CA GLY A 27 1.53 5.88 -8.25
C GLY A 27 0.10 5.37 -8.38
N LEU A 28 -0.75 5.67 -7.38
CA LEU A 28 -2.12 5.15 -7.31
C LEU A 28 -3.13 6.27 -7.48
N TYR A 29 -4.28 5.97 -8.09
CA TYR A 29 -5.28 6.97 -8.46
C TYR A 29 -6.68 6.59 -8.00
N TYR A 30 -7.50 7.60 -7.68
CA TYR A 30 -8.84 7.47 -7.12
C TYR A 30 -9.83 6.70 -8.01
N TYR A 31 -9.54 6.58 -9.31
CA TYR A 31 -10.38 5.89 -10.30
C TYR A 31 -9.98 4.44 -10.53
N ASP A 32 -8.91 3.95 -9.91
CA ASP A 32 -8.47 2.56 -9.98
C ASP A 32 -8.97 1.76 -8.76
N GLY A 33 -9.44 0.54 -9.00
CA GLY A 33 -9.93 -0.38 -7.96
C GLY A 33 -11.45 -0.52 -7.89
N ALA A 34 -11.97 -0.70 -6.67
CA ALA A 34 -13.39 -0.80 -6.39
C ALA A 34 -13.75 -0.21 -5.02
N GLU A 35 -14.99 0.23 -4.83
CA GLU A 35 -15.48 0.61 -3.50
C GLU A 35 -15.72 -0.63 -2.64
N VAL A 36 -14.83 -0.90 -1.68
CA VAL A 36 -14.99 -2.03 -0.73
C VAL A 36 -15.13 -1.54 0.70
N CYS A 37 -14.76 -0.30 1.00
CA CYS A 37 -14.83 0.32 2.32
C CYS A 37 -15.92 1.42 2.45
N GLY A 38 -16.87 1.49 1.51
CA GLY A 38 -18.15 2.17 1.73
C GLY A 38 -18.18 3.67 1.43
N TRP A 39 -17.30 4.16 0.55
CA TRP A 39 -17.32 5.56 0.11
C TRP A 39 -18.52 5.94 -0.78
N ASN A 40 -19.38 5.01 -1.20
CA ASN A 40 -20.45 5.25 -2.18
C ASN A 40 -21.33 6.49 -1.89
N ARG A 41 -20.94 7.63 -2.48
CA ARG A 41 -21.62 8.93 -2.38
C ARG A 41 -22.45 9.25 -3.63
N GLY A 42 -22.62 8.27 -4.52
CA GLY A 42 -23.36 8.44 -5.78
C GLY A 42 -22.60 9.21 -6.87
N TYR A 43 -21.26 9.32 -6.76
CA TYR A 43 -20.37 9.81 -7.81
C TYR A 43 -19.16 8.88 -7.94
N GLU A 44 -18.53 8.84 -9.12
CA GLU A 44 -17.33 8.02 -9.37
C GLU A 44 -16.11 8.61 -8.66
N GLY A 45 -15.31 7.75 -8.02
CA GLY A 45 -14.02 8.08 -7.42
C GLY A 45 -13.89 7.60 -5.97
N SER A 46 -12.66 7.60 -5.46
CA SER A 46 -12.29 7.05 -4.14
C SER A 46 -12.51 5.53 -4.09
N TYR A 47 -11.81 4.86 -5.00
CA TYR A 47 -11.77 3.41 -5.05
C TYR A 47 -10.60 2.86 -4.25
N ASP A 48 -10.86 1.75 -3.58
CA ASP A 48 -9.89 1.03 -2.78
C ASP A 48 -9.17 -0.02 -3.64
N GLU A 49 -7.90 -0.25 -3.33
CA GLU A 49 -7.07 -1.23 -4.04
C GLU A 49 -6.30 -2.11 -3.07
N ARG A 50 -6.11 -3.37 -3.48
CA ARG A 50 -5.30 -4.35 -2.74
C ARG A 50 -4.20 -4.88 -3.64
N HIS A 51 -2.95 -4.56 -3.32
CA HIS A 51 -1.78 -5.01 -4.06
C HIS A 51 -1.08 -6.14 -3.29
N GLU A 52 -1.05 -7.34 -3.87
CA GLU A 52 -0.34 -8.48 -3.31
C GLU A 52 1.14 -8.40 -3.66
N LEU A 53 1.97 -8.18 -2.64
CA LEU A 53 3.40 -7.91 -2.75
C LEU A 53 4.24 -9.06 -2.21
N SER A 54 5.28 -9.43 -2.95
CA SER A 54 6.26 -10.43 -2.52
C SER A 54 7.67 -10.04 -2.94
N ALA A 55 8.63 -10.31 -2.06
CA ALA A 55 10.05 -10.13 -2.30
C ALA A 55 10.83 -11.28 -1.68
N THR A 56 11.98 -11.60 -2.27
CA THR A 56 12.98 -12.49 -1.67
C THR A 56 14.26 -11.68 -1.51
N VAL A 57 14.72 -11.56 -0.27
CA VAL A 57 15.95 -10.82 0.05
C VAL A 57 16.94 -11.77 0.71
N ALA A 58 18.23 -11.58 0.41
CA ALA A 58 19.28 -12.19 1.21
C ALA A 58 19.38 -11.43 2.53
N HIS A 59 19.25 -12.14 3.65
CA HIS A 59 19.25 -11.54 4.98
C HIS A 59 20.04 -12.43 5.94
N SER A 60 20.88 -11.82 6.77
CA SER A 60 21.73 -12.51 7.75
C SER A 60 21.70 -11.90 9.14
N ALA A 61 20.91 -10.84 9.36
CA ALA A 61 20.73 -10.25 10.67
C ALA A 61 19.62 -10.98 11.45
N ASP A 62 19.57 -10.74 12.75
CA ASP A 62 18.56 -11.34 13.64
C ASP A 62 17.19 -10.63 13.55
N THR A 63 17.14 -9.49 12.86
CA THR A 63 15.94 -8.65 12.71
C THR A 63 15.76 -8.20 11.27
N ILE A 64 14.56 -8.41 10.75
CA ILE A 64 14.12 -7.89 9.45
C ILE A 64 13.19 -6.70 9.64
N THR A 65 13.38 -5.63 8.87
CA THR A 65 12.46 -4.49 8.85
C THR A 65 11.63 -4.52 7.58
N VAL A 66 10.31 -4.60 7.72
CA VAL A 66 9.37 -4.44 6.62
C VAL A 66 8.69 -3.08 6.78
N SER A 67 8.74 -2.25 5.75
CA SER A 67 8.09 -0.94 5.75
C SER A 67 7.17 -0.76 4.55
N ALA A 68 6.09 -0.03 4.78
CA ALA A 68 5.18 0.46 3.76
C ALA A 68 4.99 1.96 4.01
N THR A 69 5.10 2.75 2.95
CA THR A 69 5.03 4.21 3.02
C THR A 69 4.19 4.74 1.86
N SER A 70 3.85 6.02 1.95
CA SER A 70 3.16 6.74 0.90
C SER A 70 3.66 8.19 0.81
N ALA A 71 3.38 8.83 -0.32
CA ALA A 71 3.56 10.27 -0.52
C ALA A 71 2.23 11.04 -0.35
N LEU A 72 1.30 10.49 0.44
CA LEU A 72 0.00 11.12 0.73
C LEU A 72 0.19 12.55 1.20
N ASN A 73 -0.67 13.42 0.71
CA ASN A 73 -0.57 14.85 0.94
C ASN A 73 -1.85 15.47 1.51
N GLN A 74 -2.89 14.66 1.70
CA GLN A 74 -4.14 15.08 2.35
C GLN A 74 -4.34 14.45 3.73
N ASP A 75 -5.44 14.84 4.37
CA ASP A 75 -5.81 14.35 5.70
C ASP A 75 -6.19 12.87 5.66
N ALA A 76 -5.98 12.19 6.79
CA ALA A 76 -6.17 10.73 6.91
C ALA A 76 -7.61 10.22 6.64
N GLY A 77 -8.58 11.12 6.50
CA GLY A 77 -9.97 10.79 6.14
C GLY A 77 -10.31 11.01 4.67
N ASP A 78 -9.34 11.41 3.86
CA ASP A 78 -9.43 11.58 2.39
C ASP A 78 -8.41 10.68 1.68
N GLU A 79 -7.25 10.49 2.30
CA GLU A 79 -6.16 9.68 1.78
C GLU A 79 -5.61 8.78 2.89
N SER A 80 -5.72 7.46 2.71
CA SER A 80 -5.16 6.52 3.67
C SER A 80 -4.66 5.22 3.04
N PHE A 81 -3.84 4.49 3.78
CA PHE A 81 -3.41 3.15 3.41
C PHE A 81 -3.26 2.25 4.64
N GLY A 82 -3.17 0.96 4.37
CA GLY A 82 -2.83 -0.05 5.35
C GLY A 82 -1.94 -1.13 4.76
N ILE A 83 -1.48 -2.02 5.64
CA ILE A 83 -0.86 -3.28 5.25
C ILE A 83 -1.57 -4.43 5.94
N ASP A 84 -1.61 -5.57 5.26
CA ASP A 84 -2.24 -6.79 5.75
C ASP A 84 -1.41 -8.01 5.32
N ASP A 85 -1.69 -9.18 5.90
CA ASP A 85 -1.08 -10.47 5.51
C ASP A 85 0.46 -10.45 5.42
N VAL A 86 1.15 -9.81 6.38
CA VAL A 86 2.62 -9.82 6.44
C VAL A 86 3.11 -11.21 6.84
N ARG A 87 3.87 -11.85 5.93
CA ARG A 87 4.43 -13.19 6.14
C ARG A 87 5.93 -13.17 5.91
N VAL A 88 6.68 -13.74 6.85
CA VAL A 88 8.13 -13.91 6.76
C VAL A 88 8.42 -15.40 6.71
N CYS A 89 9.05 -15.85 5.63
CA CYS A 89 9.41 -17.24 5.42
C CYS A 89 10.94 -17.35 5.31
N LEU A 90 11.54 -18.15 6.19
CA LEU A 90 12.95 -18.53 6.10
C LEU A 90 13.07 -19.74 5.18
N ARG A 91 14.11 -19.76 4.33
CA ARG A 91 14.41 -20.86 3.41
C ARG A 91 15.74 -21.49 3.74
#